data_AF-B4DBY5-F1
#
_entry.id   AF-B4DBY5-F1
#
_cell.length_a   1.000
_cell.length_b   1.000
_cell.length_c   1.000
_cell.angle_alpha   90.00
_cell.angle_beta   90.00
_cell.angle_gamma   90.00
#
_symmetry.space_group_name_H-M   'P 1'
#
loop_
_entity.id
_entity.type
_entity.pdbx_description
1 polymer ?
#
loop_
_entity_poly.entity_id
_entity_poly.type
_entity_poly.pdbx_seq_one_letter_code
_entity_poly.pdbx_strand_id
1 'polypeptide(L)'
;MKAYRVKNWDQHFENNRSKTVVKLAWVPIPNSHDSEGFAMVMAHRDGAEIFAAWILILQVASRCQSRGSLVRENGRPYDAASLALRTRGNAKWFEKAIPVLLEVGWIEEIASDCQAGDTPLPPACQSGDQEGKKEKKGTERNGIERNGSEPNGSEPNGTSADARAVEAEAFAKFWRAYPRKEAKGKAEEVWKKQGCTPIAGKIIAAVERYRLTGQWRRDGGQFIPHPTTFLSQKRWEDEPKPTGGHDEKTFRLTTGGPKGWNPLTDAIE
;
A
#
# COMPACT_ATOMS: atom_id res chain seq x y z
N MET A 1 -4.29 0.81 36.49
CA MET A 1 -4.00 -0.02 35.30
C MET A 1 -3.08 0.76 34.39
N LYS A 2 -2.15 0.10 33.71
CA LYS A 2 -1.28 0.74 32.72
C LYS A 2 -2.08 1.00 31.44
N ALA A 3 -1.87 2.16 30.84
CA ALA A 3 -2.36 2.48 29.50
C ALA A 3 -1.19 2.44 28.53
N TYR A 4 -1.46 2.05 27.27
CA TYR A 4 -0.44 1.90 26.25
C TYR A 4 -0.78 2.74 25.01
N ARG A 5 0.24 3.09 24.24
CA ARG A 5 0.11 3.76 22.94
C ARG A 5 1.10 3.14 21.95
N VAL A 6 0.68 3.03 20.69
CA VAL A 6 1.57 2.69 19.57
C VAL A 6 2.48 3.87 19.26
N LYS A 7 3.79 3.65 19.29
CA LYS A 7 4.78 4.71 19.14
C LYS A 7 4.74 5.28 17.71
N ASN A 8 4.88 6.60 17.60
CA ASN A 8 4.94 7.33 16.32
C ASN A 8 3.80 6.97 15.34
N TRP A 9 2.57 6.83 15.87
CA TRP A 9 1.40 6.39 15.09
C TRP A 9 1.21 7.21 13.80
N ASP A 10 1.28 8.53 13.94
CA ASP A 10 1.06 9.51 12.87
C ASP A 10 2.13 9.47 11.77
N GLN A 11 3.28 8.86 12.04
CA GLN A 11 4.40 8.73 11.11
C GLN A 11 4.36 7.39 10.38
N HIS A 12 3.98 6.30 11.06
CA HIS A 12 4.10 4.94 10.52
C HIS A 12 2.78 4.34 10.03
N PHE A 13 1.65 4.72 10.64
CA PHE A 13 0.34 4.10 10.39
C PHE A 13 -0.68 5.12 9.85
N GLU A 14 -0.22 6.31 9.49
CA GLU A 14 -1.03 7.34 8.87
C GLU A 14 -0.33 8.00 7.69
N ASN A 15 -1.16 8.57 6.82
CA ASN A 15 -0.78 9.32 5.64
C ASN A 15 -1.70 10.55 5.55
N ASN A 16 -1.41 11.44 4.59
CA ASN A 16 -2.16 12.69 4.47
C ASN A 16 -3.68 12.50 4.34
N ARG A 17 -4.14 11.39 3.73
CA ARG A 17 -5.57 11.12 3.59
C ARG A 17 -6.19 10.50 4.85
N SER A 18 -5.48 9.60 5.52
CA SER A 18 -5.98 8.95 6.73
C SER A 18 -6.12 9.99 7.84
N LYS A 19 -5.24 10.99 7.90
CA LYS A 19 -5.32 12.11 8.83
C LYS A 19 -6.60 12.96 8.67
N THR A 20 -7.16 13.06 7.47
CA THR A 20 -8.37 13.86 7.21
C THR A 20 -9.69 13.16 7.54
N VAL A 21 -9.68 11.84 7.82
CA VAL A 21 -10.91 11.09 8.11
C VAL A 21 -11.02 10.76 9.60
N VAL A 22 -12.24 10.80 10.13
CA VAL A 22 -12.52 10.47 11.54
C VAL A 22 -12.52 8.96 11.78
N LYS A 23 -13.09 8.19 10.84
CA LYS A 23 -13.17 6.73 10.93
C LYS A 23 -12.27 6.08 9.89
N LEU A 24 -11.30 5.29 10.34
CA LEU A 24 -10.45 4.48 9.48
C LEU A 24 -11.10 3.13 9.20
N ALA A 25 -11.42 2.88 7.93
CA ALA A 25 -11.89 1.57 7.46
C ALA A 25 -10.74 0.57 7.27
N TRP A 26 -9.52 1.07 7.11
CA TRP A 26 -8.30 0.29 6.94
C TRP A 26 -7.13 1.06 7.56
N VAL A 27 -6.12 0.33 8.04
CA VAL A 27 -4.89 0.88 8.59
C VAL A 27 -3.73 0.46 7.68
N PRO A 28 -2.89 1.39 7.18
CA PRO A 28 -1.66 1.03 6.48
C PRO A 28 -0.70 0.35 7.46
N ILE A 29 -0.08 -0.75 7.03
CA ILE A 29 0.95 -1.44 7.82
C ILE A 29 2.23 -1.41 6.99
N PRO A 30 3.35 -0.86 7.52
CA PRO A 30 4.64 -0.89 6.84
C PRO A 30 5.10 -2.31 6.53
N ASN A 31 5.78 -2.50 5.40
CA ASN A 31 6.36 -3.77 4.97
C ASN A 31 7.82 -3.94 5.42
N SER A 32 8.23 -3.28 6.50
CA SER A 32 9.60 -3.24 7.04
C SER A 32 9.96 -4.49 7.83
N HIS A 33 10.01 -5.62 7.13
CA HIS A 33 10.41 -6.93 7.68
C HIS A 33 11.93 -7.06 7.88
N ASP A 34 12.70 -6.05 7.47
CA ASP A 34 14.14 -5.91 7.64
C ASP A 34 14.51 -5.16 8.93
N SER A 35 13.53 -4.66 9.69
CA SER A 35 13.78 -3.93 10.93
C SER A 35 14.26 -4.84 12.07
N GLU A 36 15.16 -4.32 12.91
CA GLU A 36 15.65 -5.02 14.11
C GLU A 36 14.50 -5.47 15.03
N GLY A 37 13.52 -4.59 15.27
CA GLY A 37 12.35 -4.93 16.08
C GLY A 37 11.53 -6.09 15.51
N PHE A 38 11.39 -6.17 14.18
CA PHE A 38 10.70 -7.30 13.54
C PHE A 38 11.50 -8.59 13.70
N ALA A 39 12.82 -8.53 13.49
CA ALA A 39 13.71 -9.68 13.69
C ALA A 39 13.65 -10.18 15.14
N MET A 40 13.66 -9.29 16.13
CA MET A 40 13.54 -9.64 17.55
C MET A 40 12.21 -10.32 17.88
N VAL A 41 11.09 -9.79 17.37
CA VAL A 41 9.76 -10.41 17.55
C VAL A 41 9.73 -11.82 16.95
N MET A 42 10.24 -11.98 15.74
CA MET A 42 10.20 -13.27 15.03
C MET A 42 11.20 -14.30 15.59
N ALA A 43 12.27 -13.86 16.25
CA ALA A 43 13.22 -14.73 16.94
C ALA A 43 12.64 -15.29 18.26
N HIS A 44 11.60 -14.68 18.82
CA HIS A 44 10.93 -15.19 20.02
C HIS A 44 10.28 -16.56 19.74
N ARG A 45 10.30 -17.47 20.73
CA ARG A 45 9.70 -18.81 20.63
C ARG A 45 8.25 -18.80 20.13
N ASP A 46 7.51 -17.79 20.58
CA ASP A 46 6.09 -17.56 20.23
C ASP A 46 5.93 -16.36 19.26
N GLY A 47 6.89 -16.15 18.37
CA GLY A 47 6.97 -14.96 17.51
C GLY A 47 5.77 -14.79 16.58
N ALA A 48 5.20 -15.89 16.07
CA ALA A 48 4.01 -15.86 15.23
C ALA A 48 2.78 -15.34 16.00
N GLU A 49 2.58 -15.77 17.25
CA GLU A 49 1.51 -15.32 18.12
C GLU A 49 1.67 -13.86 18.53
N ILE A 50 2.90 -13.45 18.83
CA ILE A 50 3.22 -12.06 19.16
C ILE A 50 2.93 -11.15 17.96
N PHE A 51 3.38 -11.54 16.77
CA PHE A 51 3.12 -10.78 15.55
C PHE A 51 1.61 -10.75 15.22
N ALA A 52 0.88 -11.85 15.41
CA ALA A 52 -0.57 -11.86 15.25
C ALA A 52 -1.26 -10.88 16.22
N ALA A 53 -0.87 -10.87 17.49
CA ALA A 53 -1.36 -9.90 18.47
C ALA A 53 -1.02 -8.45 18.08
N TRP A 54 0.18 -8.20 17.55
CA TRP A 54 0.59 -6.89 17.06
C TRP A 54 -0.36 -6.35 15.96
N ILE A 55 -0.68 -7.17 14.96
CA ILE A 55 -1.62 -6.78 13.90
C ILE A 55 -3.00 -6.45 14.46
N LEU A 56 -3.49 -7.25 15.42
CA LEU A 56 -4.77 -7.01 16.09
C LEU A 56 -4.75 -5.73 16.96
N ILE A 57 -3.63 -5.46 17.64
CA ILE A 57 -3.40 -4.22 18.39
C ILE A 57 -3.49 -3.01 17.48
N LEU A 58 -2.81 -3.03 16.32
CA LEU A 58 -2.86 -1.93 15.34
C LEU A 58 -4.30 -1.66 14.86
N GLN A 59 -5.07 -2.71 14.59
CA GLN A 59 -6.47 -2.57 14.18
C GLN A 59 -7.34 -1.97 15.29
N VAL A 60 -7.14 -2.35 16.55
CA VAL A 60 -7.85 -1.73 17.68
C VAL A 60 -7.45 -0.26 17.83
N ALA A 61 -6.15 0.02 17.86
CA ALA A 61 -5.60 1.37 18.02
C ALA A 61 -6.04 2.33 16.90
N SER A 62 -6.26 1.82 15.68
CA SER A 62 -6.76 2.62 14.55
C SER A 62 -8.19 3.16 14.74
N ARG A 63 -8.96 2.55 15.66
CA ARG A 63 -10.36 2.88 15.93
C ARG A 63 -10.57 3.54 17.29
N CYS A 64 -9.51 3.75 18.07
CA CYS A 64 -9.58 4.51 19.31
C CYS A 64 -9.75 6.01 19.03
N GLN A 65 -10.44 6.72 19.93
CA GLN A 65 -10.76 8.15 19.78
C GLN A 65 -9.48 8.98 19.56
N SER A 66 -8.48 8.75 20.41
CA SER A 66 -7.10 9.14 20.13
C SER A 66 -6.45 8.00 19.36
N ARG A 67 -6.25 8.17 18.05
CA ARG A 67 -5.69 7.13 17.20
C ARG A 67 -4.28 6.76 17.66
N GLY A 68 -3.99 5.46 17.63
CA GLY A 68 -2.75 4.90 18.17
C GLY A 68 -2.77 4.66 19.69
N SER A 69 -3.71 5.25 20.43
CA SER A 69 -3.87 4.94 21.86
C SER A 69 -4.62 3.63 22.06
N LEU A 70 -4.32 2.94 23.16
CA LEU A 70 -5.04 1.75 23.61
C LEU A 70 -5.91 2.09 24.83
N VAL A 71 -6.72 3.11 24.68
CA VAL A 71 -7.71 3.56 25.67
C VAL A 71 -9.11 3.51 25.04
N ARG A 72 -10.08 3.03 25.81
CA ARG A 72 -11.48 2.94 25.39
C ARG A 72 -12.16 4.31 25.47
N GLU A 73 -13.35 4.42 24.87
CA GLU A 73 -14.18 5.62 24.94
C GLU A 73 -14.54 6.03 26.38
N ASN A 74 -14.65 5.06 27.31
CA ASN A 74 -14.91 5.30 28.73
C ASN A 74 -13.65 5.61 29.56
N GLY A 75 -12.51 5.89 28.92
CA GLY A 75 -11.24 6.17 29.59
C GLY A 75 -10.53 4.95 30.19
N ARG A 76 -11.13 3.75 30.16
CA ARG A 76 -10.46 2.55 30.66
C ARG A 76 -9.41 2.06 29.66
N PRO A 77 -8.19 1.72 30.11
CA PRO A 77 -7.18 1.13 29.23
C PRO A 77 -7.62 -0.23 28.65
N TYR A 78 -7.09 -0.57 27.48
CA TYR A 78 -7.12 -1.93 26.98
C TYR A 78 -6.02 -2.76 27.66
N ASP A 79 -6.43 -3.92 28.16
CA ASP A 79 -5.57 -5.00 28.65
C ASP A 79 -5.66 -6.22 27.72
N ALA A 80 -4.90 -7.27 28.01
CA ALA A 80 -4.89 -8.49 27.19
C ALA A 80 -6.27 -9.14 27.05
N ALA A 81 -7.03 -9.23 28.15
CA ALA A 81 -8.36 -9.84 28.17
C ALA A 81 -9.35 -9.05 27.31
N SER A 82 -9.32 -7.73 27.38
CA SER A 82 -10.21 -6.88 26.60
C SER A 82 -9.82 -6.72 25.15
N LEU A 83 -8.53 -6.77 24.82
CA LEU A 83 -8.07 -6.89 23.43
C LEU A 83 -8.54 -8.20 22.81
N ALA A 84 -8.39 -9.32 23.54
CA ALA A 84 -8.91 -10.62 23.11
C ALA A 84 -10.41 -10.58 22.85
N LEU A 85 -11.20 -10.05 23.78
CA LEU A 85 -12.65 -9.91 23.61
C LEU A 85 -13.01 -9.04 22.39
N ARG A 86 -12.29 -7.93 22.19
CA ARG A 86 -12.56 -6.99 21.09
C ARG A 86 -12.22 -7.57 19.71
N THR A 87 -11.18 -8.39 19.65
CA THR A 87 -10.59 -8.89 18.39
C THR A 87 -10.98 -10.34 18.09
N ARG A 88 -11.58 -11.04 19.07
CA ARG A 88 -11.78 -12.49 19.07
C ARG A 88 -10.46 -13.29 18.99
N GLY A 89 -9.35 -12.63 19.32
CA GLY A 89 -8.04 -13.25 19.44
C GLY A 89 -7.86 -13.98 20.78
N ASN A 90 -6.78 -14.75 20.90
CA ASN A 90 -6.45 -15.44 22.14
C ASN A 90 -5.80 -14.46 23.14
N ALA A 91 -6.30 -14.41 24.38
CA ALA A 91 -5.75 -13.56 25.45
C ALA A 91 -4.25 -13.80 25.68
N LYS A 92 -3.81 -15.06 25.60
CA LYS A 92 -2.40 -15.43 25.77
C LYS A 92 -1.48 -14.79 24.73
N TRP A 93 -1.99 -14.46 23.54
CA TRP A 93 -1.17 -13.77 22.53
C TRP A 93 -0.84 -12.35 22.99
N PHE A 94 -1.81 -11.62 23.52
CA PHE A 94 -1.61 -10.26 24.02
C PHE A 94 -0.78 -10.22 25.31
N GLU A 95 -0.97 -11.19 26.22
CA GLU A 95 -0.16 -11.34 27.44
C GLU A 95 1.33 -11.50 27.10
N LYS A 96 1.65 -12.27 26.05
CA LYS A 96 3.02 -12.44 25.56
C LYS A 96 3.50 -11.22 24.76
N ALA A 97 2.63 -10.64 23.94
CA ALA A 97 3.02 -9.58 23.00
C ALA A 97 3.33 -8.26 23.69
N ILE A 98 2.52 -7.80 24.64
CA ILE A 98 2.69 -6.49 25.28
C ILE A 98 4.12 -6.27 25.84
N PRO A 99 4.70 -7.18 26.66
CA PRO A 99 6.05 -6.98 27.17
C PRO A 99 7.10 -6.96 26.06
N VAL A 100 7.01 -7.85 25.06
CA VAL A 100 7.95 -7.89 23.93
C VAL A 100 7.84 -6.61 23.08
N LEU A 101 6.63 -6.12 22.85
CA LEU A 101 6.37 -4.88 22.09
C LEU A 101 6.88 -3.62 22.80
N LEU A 102 6.89 -3.62 24.14
CA LEU A 102 7.53 -2.57 24.94
C LEU A 102 9.06 -2.64 24.82
N GLU A 103 9.62 -3.84 24.89
CA GLU A 103 11.07 -4.08 24.79
C GLU A 103 11.62 -3.63 23.42
N VAL A 104 10.95 -3.99 22.31
CA VAL A 104 11.33 -3.53 20.96
C VAL A 104 10.93 -2.07 20.68
N GLY A 105 10.21 -1.43 21.60
CA GLY A 105 9.81 -0.03 21.50
C GLY A 105 8.74 0.28 20.45
N TRP A 106 7.91 -0.70 20.08
CA TRP A 106 6.77 -0.51 19.17
C TRP A 106 5.54 0.08 19.87
N ILE A 107 5.42 -0.17 21.17
CA ILE A 107 4.45 0.49 22.05
C ILE A 107 5.16 1.13 23.24
N GLU A 108 4.48 2.07 23.89
CA GLU A 108 4.95 2.74 25.10
C GLU A 108 3.84 2.84 26.15
N GLU A 109 4.23 2.91 27.42
CA GLU A 109 3.30 3.17 28.53
C GLU A 109 2.98 4.66 28.59
N ILE A 110 1.69 4.99 28.77
CA ILE A 110 1.22 6.35 29.01
C ILE A 110 0.66 6.45 30.43
N ALA A 111 0.90 7.59 31.09
CA ALA A 111 0.32 7.89 32.40
C ALA A 111 -1.21 7.85 32.26
N SER A 112 -1.84 6.97 33.04
CA SER A 112 -3.29 6.88 33.09
C SER A 112 -3.78 7.91 34.10
N ASP A 113 -4.07 9.13 33.65
CA ASP A 113 -4.76 10.14 34.48
C ASP A 113 -6.24 9.73 34.63
N CYS A 114 -6.48 8.66 35.38
CA CYS A 114 -7.82 8.20 35.72
C CYS A 114 -8.36 9.01 36.89
N GLN A 115 -8.95 10.18 36.59
CA GLN A 115 -9.97 10.72 37.48
C GLN A 115 -11.25 9.89 37.27
N ALA A 116 -11.67 9.19 38.32
CA ALA A 116 -12.96 8.55 38.39
C ALA A 116 -14.04 9.63 38.22
N GLY A 117 -14.73 9.61 37.09
CA GLY A 117 -15.82 10.54 36.79
C GLY A 117 -17.05 10.22 37.62
N ASP A 118 -17.13 10.78 38.82
CA ASP A 118 -18.39 11.13 39.48
C ASP A 118 -18.54 12.65 39.43
N THR A 119 -18.97 13.20 38.28
CA THR A 119 -19.68 14.49 38.26
C THR A 119 -20.58 14.57 37.01
N PRO A 120 -21.87 14.97 37.15
CA PRO A 120 -22.83 14.93 36.04
C PRO A 120 -22.51 15.93 34.92
N LEU A 121 -22.87 15.53 33.70
CA LEU A 121 -22.94 16.36 32.49
C LEU A 121 -23.68 17.69 32.72
N PRO A 122 -23.14 18.83 32.24
CA PRO A 122 -23.95 20.00 31.94
C PRO A 122 -24.27 20.10 30.43
N PRO A 123 -25.35 20.79 30.05
CA PRO A 123 -25.92 20.74 28.71
C PRO A 123 -25.28 21.75 27.73
N ALA A 124 -25.13 21.27 26.49
CA ALA A 124 -25.26 21.92 25.17
C ALA A 124 -24.94 23.43 24.91
N CYS A 125 -24.23 23.66 23.79
CA CYS A 125 -24.20 24.84 22.88
C CYS A 125 -23.46 26.11 23.41
N GLN A 126 -22.65 26.90 22.68
CA GLN A 126 -22.60 27.37 21.28
C GLN A 126 -21.18 27.89 20.87
N SER A 127 -20.97 27.96 19.54
CA SER A 127 -20.08 28.79 18.67
C SER A 127 -19.01 29.76 19.23
N GLY A 128 -17.86 29.85 18.52
CA GLY A 128 -16.98 31.04 18.48
C GLY A 128 -15.53 30.82 17.98
N ASP A 129 -15.32 31.02 16.68
CA ASP A 129 -14.19 31.61 15.90
C ASP A 129 -12.68 31.55 16.29
N GLN A 130 -11.88 31.19 15.25
CA GLN A 130 -10.57 31.68 14.71
C GLN A 130 -9.36 31.92 15.65
N GLU A 131 -8.06 31.77 15.32
CA GLU A 131 -7.26 31.85 14.07
C GLU A 131 -5.80 31.36 14.35
N GLY A 132 -4.99 31.03 13.33
CA GLY A 132 -3.52 31.27 13.39
C GLY A 132 -2.48 30.14 13.12
N LYS A 133 -2.28 29.78 11.83
CA LYS A 133 -1.00 29.52 11.10
C LYS A 133 0.26 28.95 11.82
N LYS A 134 0.82 27.84 11.32
CA LYS A 134 1.99 27.83 10.39
C LYS A 134 2.39 26.43 9.89
N GLU A 135 2.82 26.45 8.63
CA GLU A 135 3.13 25.38 7.69
C GLU A 135 4.61 24.95 7.78
N LYS A 136 4.91 23.65 7.63
CA LYS A 136 6.12 23.15 6.94
C LYS A 136 5.81 21.83 6.21
N LYS A 137 6.07 21.83 4.90
CA LYS A 137 5.92 20.73 3.93
C LYS A 137 6.86 19.56 4.21
N GLY A 138 6.31 18.36 4.18
CA GLY A 138 7.01 17.10 3.94
C GLY A 138 6.18 16.27 2.95
N THR A 139 6.72 16.04 1.77
CA THR A 139 6.12 15.28 0.67
C THR A 139 6.29 13.78 0.97
N GLU A 140 5.23 12.98 0.97
CA GLU A 140 5.06 11.90 -0.02
C GLU A 140 3.80 11.03 0.14
N ARG A 141 3.11 11.00 -1.01
CA ARG A 141 2.40 9.92 -1.71
C ARG A 141 1.61 8.92 -0.89
N ASN A 142 0.31 9.10 -1.03
CA ASN A 142 -0.68 8.16 -0.60
C ASN A 142 -1.59 7.84 -1.78
N GLY A 143 -1.48 6.62 -2.28
CA GLY A 143 -2.47 6.03 -3.16
C GLY A 143 -3.69 5.61 -2.33
N ILE A 144 -4.87 5.89 -2.86
CA ILE A 144 -5.88 4.89 -3.21
C ILE A 144 -7.03 5.65 -3.85
N GLU A 145 -7.58 5.06 -4.88
CA GLU A 145 -8.66 5.55 -5.71
C GLU A 145 -9.92 5.89 -4.89
N ARG A 146 -10.78 6.73 -5.46
CA ARG A 146 -12.19 6.38 -5.70
C ARG A 146 -12.90 7.48 -6.47
N ASN A 147 -13.67 6.99 -7.43
CA ASN A 147 -14.90 7.50 -8.01
C ASN A 147 -14.96 8.95 -8.47
N GLY A 148 -15.16 9.07 -9.78
CA GLY A 148 -15.57 10.30 -10.43
C GLY A 148 -16.92 10.79 -9.95
N SER A 149 -16.98 12.09 -9.78
CA SER A 149 -18.14 12.91 -10.03
C SER A 149 -17.63 14.11 -10.82
N GLU A 150 -18.25 14.35 -11.96
CA GLU A 150 -17.90 15.37 -12.94
C GLU A 150 -17.88 16.78 -12.33
N PRO A 151 -16.98 17.69 -12.74
CA PRO A 151 -17.09 19.09 -12.37
C PRO A 151 -17.91 19.83 -13.44
N ASN A 152 -19.03 20.37 -12.98
CA ASN A 152 -19.73 21.45 -13.67
C ASN A 152 -18.86 22.72 -13.68
N GLY A 153 -18.92 23.45 -14.79
CA GLY A 153 -17.91 24.42 -15.19
C GLY A 153 -17.92 25.76 -14.46
N SER A 154 -16.78 26.44 -14.54
CA SER A 154 -16.66 27.89 -14.65
C SER A 154 -15.26 28.22 -15.20
N GLU A 155 -15.20 28.87 -16.36
CA GLU A 155 -13.96 29.35 -16.99
C GLU A 155 -13.38 30.56 -16.22
N PRO A 156 -12.10 30.94 -16.43
CA PRO A 156 -11.77 31.77 -17.60
C PRO A 156 -10.40 31.53 -18.28
N ASN A 157 -10.32 32.02 -19.53
CA ASN A 157 -9.16 32.59 -20.23
C ASN A 157 -8.24 31.68 -21.09
N GLY A 158 -8.68 31.38 -22.31
CA GLY A 158 -8.19 32.06 -23.53
C GLY A 158 -6.85 31.66 -24.17
N THR A 159 -5.96 30.91 -23.51
CA THR A 159 -4.69 30.48 -24.14
C THR A 159 -4.25 29.07 -23.72
N SER A 160 -4.93 28.48 -22.72
CA SER A 160 -4.63 27.13 -22.22
C SER A 160 -5.57 26.04 -22.74
N ALA A 161 -6.69 26.42 -23.38
CA ALA A 161 -7.71 25.47 -23.83
C ALA A 161 -7.21 24.61 -25.01
N ASP A 162 -6.59 25.23 -26.03
CA ASP A 162 -6.08 24.51 -27.20
C ASP A 162 -4.94 23.55 -26.83
N ALA A 163 -4.02 23.97 -25.97
CA ALA A 163 -2.94 23.10 -25.50
C ALA A 163 -3.46 21.88 -24.73
N ARG A 164 -4.50 22.08 -23.89
CA ARG A 164 -5.16 20.99 -23.16
C ARG A 164 -5.93 20.05 -24.10
N ALA A 165 -6.58 20.58 -25.13
CA ALA A 165 -7.29 19.79 -26.12
C ALA A 165 -6.31 18.92 -26.95
N VAL A 166 -5.18 19.49 -27.38
CA VAL A 166 -4.12 18.77 -28.09
C VAL A 166 -3.51 17.68 -27.22
N GLU A 167 -3.25 17.97 -25.93
CA GLU A 167 -2.74 16.99 -24.98
C GLU A 167 -3.73 15.84 -24.75
N ALA A 168 -5.01 16.16 -24.56
CA ALA A 168 -6.06 15.16 -24.40
C ALA A 168 -6.22 14.26 -25.63
N GLU A 169 -6.16 14.84 -26.84
CA GLU A 169 -6.25 14.08 -28.09
C GLU A 169 -5.02 13.16 -28.28
N ALA A 170 -3.81 13.68 -28.01
CA ALA A 170 -2.58 12.90 -28.11
C ALA A 170 -2.59 11.71 -27.14
N PHE A 171 -3.01 11.93 -25.90
CA PHE A 171 -3.18 10.86 -24.92
C PHE A 171 -4.27 9.87 -25.31
N ALA A 172 -5.41 10.35 -25.86
CA ALA A 172 -6.48 9.47 -26.33
C ALA A 172 -6.02 8.55 -27.48
N LYS A 173 -5.20 9.06 -28.41
CA LYS A 173 -4.59 8.26 -29.48
C LYS A 173 -3.66 7.17 -28.91
N PHE A 174 -2.80 7.52 -27.95
CA PHE A 174 -1.98 6.55 -27.23
C PHE A 174 -2.82 5.48 -26.51
N TRP A 175 -3.84 5.90 -25.77
CA TRP A 175 -4.71 5.00 -25.00
C TRP A 175 -5.46 4.00 -25.88
N ARG A 176 -5.83 4.41 -27.09
CA ARG A 176 -6.48 3.52 -28.07
C ARG A 176 -5.49 2.49 -28.65
N ALA A 177 -4.24 2.89 -28.87
CA ALA A 177 -3.21 2.01 -29.42
C ALA A 177 -2.71 0.95 -28.42
N TYR A 178 -2.76 1.25 -27.12
CA TYR A 178 -2.24 0.37 -26.08
C TYR A 178 -3.16 -0.84 -25.80
N PRO A 179 -2.66 -2.08 -25.88
CA PRO A 179 -3.49 -3.29 -25.75
C PRO A 179 -4.04 -3.53 -24.34
N ARG A 180 -3.29 -3.16 -23.29
CA ARG A 180 -3.70 -3.29 -21.88
C ARG A 180 -4.21 -1.98 -21.29
N LYS A 181 -5.51 -1.89 -21.00
CA LYS A 181 -6.19 -0.65 -20.61
C LYS A 181 -6.44 -0.56 -19.10
N GLU A 182 -5.37 -0.45 -18.33
CA GLU A 182 -5.44 -0.33 -16.86
C GLU A 182 -4.87 0.99 -16.36
N ALA A 183 -5.40 1.50 -15.25
CA ALA A 183 -4.91 2.70 -14.55
C ALA A 183 -4.79 3.96 -15.42
N LYS A 184 -5.81 4.26 -16.26
CA LYS A 184 -5.83 5.41 -17.19
C LYS A 184 -5.43 6.74 -16.55
N GLY A 185 -5.96 7.05 -15.36
CA GLY A 185 -5.66 8.31 -14.67
C GLY A 185 -4.17 8.45 -14.29
N LYS A 186 -3.53 7.36 -13.85
CA LYS A 186 -2.08 7.37 -13.55
C LYS A 186 -1.25 7.50 -14.83
N ALA A 187 -1.67 6.86 -15.91
CA ALA A 187 -1.00 7.00 -17.20
C ALA A 187 -1.10 8.43 -17.74
N GLU A 188 -2.25 9.09 -17.57
CA GLU A 188 -2.45 10.49 -17.96
C GLU A 188 -1.61 11.46 -17.12
N GLU A 189 -1.50 11.22 -15.81
CA GLU A 189 -0.63 12.00 -14.92
C GLU A 189 0.85 11.88 -15.35
N VAL A 190 1.32 10.66 -15.64
CA VAL A 190 2.68 10.44 -16.14
C VAL A 190 2.88 11.06 -17.51
N TRP A 191 1.89 10.99 -18.40
CA TRP A 191 1.91 11.62 -19.72
C TRP A 191 2.13 13.14 -19.63
N LYS A 192 1.35 13.81 -18.78
CA LYS A 192 1.46 15.24 -18.49
C LYS A 192 2.82 15.56 -17.88
N LYS A 193 3.22 14.80 -16.86
CA LYS A 193 4.46 15.01 -16.12
C LYS A 193 5.71 14.86 -16.99
N GLN A 194 5.71 13.91 -17.92
CA GLN A 194 6.84 13.68 -18.82
C GLN A 194 6.80 14.53 -20.10
N GLY A 195 5.74 15.32 -20.31
CA GLY A 195 5.60 16.11 -21.52
C GLY A 195 5.55 15.24 -22.77
N CYS A 196 4.78 14.15 -22.75
CA CYS A 196 4.72 13.18 -23.84
C CYS A 196 4.02 13.68 -25.11
N THR A 197 3.27 14.78 -25.02
CA THR A 197 2.44 15.33 -26.12
C THR A 197 3.23 15.62 -27.41
N PRO A 198 4.41 16.27 -27.41
CA PRO A 198 5.19 16.51 -28.63
C PRO A 198 5.81 15.25 -29.23
N ILE A 199 5.97 14.19 -28.43
CA ILE A 199 6.56 12.91 -28.85
C ILE A 199 5.52 11.80 -28.99
N ALA A 200 4.22 12.13 -28.96
CA ALA A 200 3.13 11.17 -28.96
C ALA A 200 3.20 10.19 -30.15
N GLY A 201 3.56 10.69 -31.34
CA GLY A 201 3.74 9.86 -32.52
C GLY A 201 4.86 8.82 -32.36
N LYS A 202 5.98 9.17 -31.71
CA LYS A 202 7.09 8.24 -31.43
C LYS A 202 6.66 7.16 -30.44
N ILE A 203 5.94 7.55 -29.39
CA ILE A 203 5.43 6.63 -28.37
C ILE A 203 4.44 5.63 -28.99
N ILE A 204 3.50 6.12 -29.81
CA ILE A 204 2.50 5.27 -30.48
C ILE A 204 3.19 4.28 -31.44
N ALA A 205 4.14 4.76 -32.25
CA ALA A 205 4.91 3.90 -33.15
C ALA A 205 5.71 2.82 -32.38
N ALA A 206 6.26 3.16 -31.20
CA ALA A 206 6.92 2.18 -30.34
C ALA A 206 5.93 1.13 -29.82
N VAL A 207 4.75 1.53 -29.35
CA VAL A 207 3.70 0.59 -28.92
C VAL A 207 3.31 -0.37 -30.04
N GLU A 208 3.18 0.11 -31.28
CA GLU A 208 2.92 -0.74 -32.44
C GLU A 208 4.04 -1.74 -32.70
N ARG A 209 5.32 -1.31 -32.63
CA ARG A 209 6.47 -2.23 -32.71
C ARG A 209 6.42 -3.29 -31.61
N TYR A 210 6.17 -2.90 -30.36
CA TYR A 210 6.06 -3.83 -29.25
C TYR A 210 4.91 -4.84 -29.41
N ARG A 211 3.77 -4.43 -29.98
CA ARG A 211 2.65 -5.35 -30.31
C ARG A 211 3.01 -6.44 -31.32
N LEU A 212 4.02 -6.21 -32.15
CA LEU A 212 4.51 -7.22 -33.09
C LEU A 212 5.52 -8.20 -32.46
N THR A 213 6.06 -7.88 -31.28
CA THR A 213 7.03 -8.75 -30.61
C THR A 213 6.40 -10.01 -30.04
N GLY A 214 7.15 -11.11 -30.05
CA GLY A 214 6.75 -12.36 -29.39
C GLY A 214 6.45 -12.17 -27.89
N GLN A 215 7.14 -11.24 -27.22
CA GLN A 215 6.95 -10.95 -25.80
C GLN A 215 5.52 -10.47 -25.46
N TRP A 216 4.93 -9.62 -26.31
CA TRP A 216 3.58 -9.09 -26.08
C TRP A 216 2.48 -9.98 -26.67
N ARG A 217 2.83 -10.91 -27.57
CA ARG A 217 1.90 -11.91 -28.11
C ARG A 217 1.82 -13.18 -27.27
N ARG A 218 2.89 -13.52 -26.55
CA ARG A 218 2.97 -14.72 -25.70
C ARG A 218 1.90 -14.69 -24.61
N ASP A 219 1.32 -15.86 -24.33
CA ASP A 219 0.33 -16.09 -23.28
C ASP A 219 -0.84 -15.09 -23.30
N GLY A 220 -1.33 -14.76 -24.50
CA GLY A 220 -2.47 -13.86 -24.68
C GLY A 220 -2.21 -12.42 -24.25
N GLY A 221 -0.94 -12.00 -24.14
CA GLY A 221 -0.57 -10.66 -23.68
C GLY A 221 -0.46 -10.53 -22.16
N GLN A 222 -0.32 -11.65 -21.44
CA GLN A 222 -0.12 -11.68 -19.99
C GLN A 222 1.11 -10.86 -19.54
N PHE A 223 2.12 -10.72 -20.39
CA PHE A 223 3.36 -9.99 -20.10
C PHE A 223 3.40 -8.55 -20.66
N ILE A 224 2.25 -7.99 -21.03
CA ILE A 224 2.17 -6.59 -21.46
C ILE A 224 2.30 -5.69 -20.22
N PRO A 225 3.33 -4.80 -20.16
CA PRO A 225 3.50 -3.88 -19.05
C PRO A 225 2.31 -2.92 -18.94
N HIS A 226 2.05 -2.38 -17.75
CA HIS A 226 1.03 -1.33 -17.61
C HIS A 226 1.43 -0.08 -18.41
N PRO A 227 0.48 0.68 -18.99
CA PRO A 227 0.78 1.91 -19.72
C PRO A 227 1.53 2.93 -18.85
N THR A 228 1.21 3.00 -17.55
CA THR A 228 1.94 3.83 -16.58
C THR A 228 3.41 3.44 -16.48
N THR A 229 3.73 2.13 -16.44
CA THR A 229 5.11 1.62 -16.38
C THR A 229 5.84 1.89 -17.68
N PHE A 230 5.18 1.65 -18.81
CA PHE A 230 5.73 1.93 -20.15
C PHE A 230 6.10 3.40 -20.31
N LEU A 231 5.22 4.31 -19.86
CA LEU A 231 5.49 5.74 -19.92
C LEU A 231 6.55 6.18 -18.90
N SER A 232 6.48 5.68 -17.66
CA SER A 232 7.40 6.10 -16.58
C SER A 232 8.85 5.72 -16.87
N GLN A 233 9.06 4.55 -17.47
CA GLN A 233 10.39 4.02 -17.79
C GLN A 233 10.89 4.44 -19.18
N LYS A 234 10.18 5.32 -19.90
CA LYS A 234 10.55 5.76 -21.26
C LYS A 234 10.82 4.62 -22.23
N ARG A 235 10.07 3.51 -22.12
CA ARG A 235 10.30 2.29 -22.91
C ARG A 235 10.11 2.45 -24.42
N TRP A 236 9.64 3.60 -24.88
CA TRP A 236 9.65 3.93 -26.31
C TRP A 236 11.05 4.22 -26.86
N GLU A 237 12.04 4.48 -25.99
CA GLU A 237 13.47 4.65 -26.33
C GLU A 237 14.21 3.31 -26.38
N ASP A 238 13.66 2.27 -25.75
CA ASP A 238 14.23 0.93 -25.74
C ASP A 238 14.00 0.21 -27.08
N GLU A 239 15.01 -0.52 -27.54
CA GLU A 239 14.87 -1.40 -28.69
C GLU A 239 14.23 -2.74 -28.26
N PRO A 240 13.13 -3.17 -28.90
CA PRO A 240 12.54 -4.46 -28.61
C PRO A 240 13.51 -5.57 -29.03
N LYS A 241 14.03 -6.33 -28.07
CA LYS A 241 14.89 -7.48 -28.36
C LYS A 241 14.11 -8.45 -29.28
N PRO A 242 14.59 -8.73 -30.50
CA PRO A 242 13.99 -9.78 -31.31
C PRO A 242 14.18 -11.09 -30.54
N THR A 243 13.07 -11.78 -30.28
CA THR A 243 13.11 -13.15 -29.74
C THR A 243 13.53 -14.07 -30.88
N GLY A 244 14.83 -14.09 -31.17
CA GLY A 244 15.47 -15.08 -32.03
C GLY A 244 16.13 -16.15 -31.16
N GLY A 245 15.76 -17.41 -31.40
CA GLY A 245 16.53 -18.61 -31.06
C GLY A 245 16.72 -18.88 -29.56
N HIS A 246 15.99 -19.86 -29.04
CA HIS A 246 16.42 -20.56 -27.83
C HIS A 246 17.79 -21.20 -28.12
N ASP A 247 18.85 -20.66 -27.52
CA ASP A 247 20.11 -21.39 -27.37
C ASP A 247 19.79 -22.69 -26.62
N GLU A 248 20.01 -23.79 -27.33
CA GLU A 248 20.04 -25.16 -26.85
C GLU A 248 21.18 -25.31 -25.84
N LYS A 249 20.98 -24.81 -24.63
CA LYS A 249 21.74 -25.28 -23.47
C LYS A 249 21.22 -26.67 -23.13
N THR A 250 21.83 -27.65 -23.79
CA THR A 250 22.03 -29.03 -23.35
C THR A 250 21.65 -29.23 -21.88
N PHE A 251 20.43 -29.71 -21.66
CA PHE A 251 20.04 -30.33 -20.41
C PHE A 251 20.78 -31.67 -20.35
N ARG A 252 22.01 -31.66 -19.84
CA ARG A 252 22.69 -32.90 -19.44
C ARG A 252 21.90 -33.47 -18.27
N LEU A 253 21.05 -34.46 -18.56
CA LEU A 253 20.62 -35.47 -17.60
C LEU A 253 21.87 -36.16 -17.06
N THR A 254 22.39 -35.69 -15.92
CA THR A 254 23.28 -36.51 -15.11
C THR A 254 22.40 -37.50 -14.35
N THR A 255 22.16 -38.67 -14.95
CA THR A 255 21.66 -39.86 -14.26
C THR A 255 22.70 -40.30 -13.23
N GLY A 256 22.56 -39.81 -12.01
CA GLY A 256 23.26 -40.30 -10.82
C GLY A 256 22.30 -41.04 -9.89
N GLY A 257 21.58 -42.03 -10.42
CA GLY A 257 20.80 -42.98 -9.62
C GLY A 257 21.61 -44.26 -9.37
N PRO A 258 21.48 -44.91 -8.19
CA PRO A 258 22.19 -46.15 -7.90
C PRO A 258 21.89 -47.23 -8.95
N LYS A 259 22.92 -48.01 -9.32
CA LYS A 259 22.82 -49.06 -10.33
C LYS A 259 21.71 -50.06 -9.99
N GLY A 260 20.69 -50.14 -10.84
CA GLY A 260 19.69 -51.22 -10.81
C GLY A 260 18.22 -50.79 -10.68
N TRP A 261 17.90 -49.50 -10.53
CA TRP A 261 16.50 -49.06 -10.39
C TRP A 261 15.86 -48.78 -11.76
N ASN A 262 14.78 -49.50 -12.09
CA ASN A 262 13.98 -49.27 -13.30
C ASN A 262 12.59 -48.70 -12.93
N PRO A 263 12.29 -47.43 -13.25
CA PRO A 263 11.07 -46.76 -12.78
C PRO A 263 9.77 -47.26 -13.40
N LEU A 264 9.82 -48.20 -14.36
CA LEU A 264 8.64 -48.76 -15.03
C LEU A 264 8.26 -50.18 -14.57
N THR A 265 9.11 -50.87 -13.80
CA THR A 265 8.84 -52.24 -13.34
C THR A 265 8.68 -52.35 -11.83
N ASP A 266 9.30 -51.45 -11.05
CA ASP A 266 9.45 -51.65 -9.60
C ASP A 266 8.42 -50.85 -8.77
N ALA A 267 7.39 -50.31 -9.39
CA ALA A 267 6.38 -49.45 -8.73
C ALA A 267 5.04 -50.16 -8.42
N ILE A 268 4.96 -51.48 -8.60
CA ILE A 268 3.78 -52.26 -8.21
C ILE A 268 4.23 -53.54 -7.53
N GLU A 269 4.47 -53.44 -6.21
CA GLU A 269 4.08 -54.41 -5.17
C GLU A 269 4.16 -53.75 -3.79
#